data_AF-A0A7X9HQU3-F1
#
_entry.id   AF-A0A7X9HQU3-F1
#
_cell.length_a   1.000
_cell.length_b   1.000
_cell.length_c   1.000
_cell.angle_alpha   90.00
_cell.angle_beta   90.00
_cell.angle_gamma   90.00
#
_symmetry.space_group_name_H-M   'P 1'
#
loop_
_entity.id
_entity.type
_entity.pdbx_description
1 polymer ?
#
loop_
_entity_poly.entity_id
_entity_poly.type
_entity_poly.pdbx_seq_one_letter_code
_entity_poly.pdbx_strand_id
1 'polypeptide(L)'
;MLSKADFDKLHKESISDRDNFWKNKADNLFWYKKWDKVFEDSEFGGKWFVGGKTNITYNCLDKNIQNGNGNNIAYIWTNEEGNEQKISYSELLIKVNKTANFLNTLGIKKGEIVTIYMPSTIDQVVSMLACARLGIVHSVVFAGFSFQALQTRIVDAKSKYVITSDYAYRKGKSIDLISTVRKATENISDFQKLIVFKRDQKTELNNNEINLYEEIKLQSDNCDPVWMDSEETLFI
;
A
#
# COMPACT_ATOMS: atom_id res chain seq x y z
N MET A 1 8.36 13.00 -26.49
CA MET A 1 7.38 11.97 -26.92
C MET A 1 8.09 11.08 -27.93
N LEU A 2 8.00 9.75 -27.80
CA LEU A 2 8.67 8.81 -28.72
C LEU A 2 8.11 8.94 -30.14
N SER A 3 8.95 8.81 -31.17
CA SER A 3 8.46 8.71 -32.54
C SER A 3 7.79 7.35 -32.77
N LYS A 4 6.95 7.23 -33.82
CA LYS A 4 6.34 5.96 -34.20
C LYS A 4 7.42 4.89 -34.50
N ALA A 5 8.48 5.28 -35.22
CA ALA A 5 9.57 4.38 -35.56
C ALA A 5 10.31 3.86 -34.30
N ASP A 6 10.53 4.71 -33.30
CA ASP A 6 11.15 4.31 -32.04
C ASP A 6 10.25 3.37 -31.23
N PHE A 7 8.94 3.64 -31.19
CA PHE A 7 7.97 2.75 -30.55
C PHE A 7 7.94 1.37 -31.22
N ASP A 8 7.83 1.34 -32.55
CA ASP A 8 7.77 0.09 -33.32
C ASP A 8 9.03 -0.76 -33.10
N LYS A 9 10.20 -0.10 -33.00
CA LYS A 9 11.46 -0.75 -32.66
C LYS A 9 11.44 -1.36 -31.25
N LEU A 10 11.08 -0.57 -30.23
CA LEU A 10 11.04 -1.04 -28.83
C LEU A 10 10.03 -2.18 -28.64
N HIS A 11 8.87 -2.08 -29.29
CA HIS A 11 7.84 -3.12 -29.25
C HIS A 11 8.32 -4.41 -29.92
N LYS A 12 9.02 -4.31 -31.05
CA LYS A 12 9.61 -5.48 -31.69
C LYS A 12 10.64 -6.16 -30.76
N GLU A 13 11.54 -5.37 -30.17
CA GLU A 13 12.57 -5.87 -29.25
C GLU A 13 11.97 -6.56 -28.02
N SER A 14 10.89 -6.01 -27.43
CA SER A 14 10.26 -6.60 -26.23
C SER A 14 9.63 -7.96 -26.46
N ILE A 15 9.33 -8.31 -27.72
CA ILE A 15 8.76 -9.60 -28.11
C ILE A 15 9.87 -10.54 -28.61
N SER A 16 10.72 -10.06 -29.52
CA SER A 16 11.73 -10.92 -30.17
C SER A 16 12.93 -11.26 -29.28
N ASP A 17 13.25 -10.39 -28.32
CA ASP A 17 14.32 -10.58 -27.35
C ASP A 17 13.83 -10.20 -25.94
N ARG A 18 12.73 -10.86 -25.53
CA ARG A 18 12.00 -10.60 -24.29
C ARG A 18 12.92 -10.51 -23.09
N ASP A 19 13.78 -11.51 -22.89
CA ASP A 19 14.55 -11.64 -21.66
C ASP A 19 15.59 -10.52 -21.54
N ASN A 20 16.33 -10.18 -22.60
CA ASN A 20 17.26 -9.06 -22.55
C ASN A 20 16.54 -7.72 -22.45
N PHE A 21 15.42 -7.55 -23.18
CA PHE A 21 14.63 -6.32 -23.11
C PHE A 21 14.16 -6.06 -21.66
N TRP A 22 13.50 -7.02 -21.04
CA TRP A 22 12.94 -6.86 -19.69
C TRP A 22 14.01 -6.85 -18.61
N LYS A 23 15.13 -7.57 -18.79
CA LYS A 23 16.31 -7.44 -17.93
C LYS A 23 16.79 -5.99 -17.87
N ASN A 24 16.99 -5.37 -19.04
CA ASN A 24 17.45 -3.98 -19.14
C ASN A 24 16.46 -2.98 -18.52
N LYS A 25 15.14 -3.26 -18.58
CA LYS A 25 14.13 -2.43 -17.92
C LYS A 25 14.15 -2.62 -16.40
N ALA A 26 14.20 -3.85 -15.92
CA ALA A 26 14.23 -4.18 -14.49
C ALA A 26 15.52 -3.74 -13.80
N ASP A 27 16.63 -3.58 -14.54
CA ASP A 27 17.88 -3.00 -14.03
C ASP A 27 17.73 -1.55 -13.56
N ASN A 28 16.70 -0.84 -14.01
CA ASN A 28 16.37 0.51 -13.51
C ASN A 28 15.69 0.48 -12.14
N LEU A 29 15.38 -0.67 -11.57
CA LEU A 29 14.88 -0.82 -10.21
C LEU A 29 16.03 -1.24 -9.28
N PHE A 30 15.90 -0.93 -7.99
CA PHE A 30 16.76 -1.49 -6.96
C PHE A 30 16.35 -2.95 -6.69
N TRP A 31 17.34 -3.82 -6.64
CA TRP A 31 17.21 -5.23 -6.30
C TRP A 31 18.20 -5.53 -5.19
N TYR A 32 17.70 -6.01 -4.06
CA TYR A 32 18.54 -6.50 -2.98
C TYR A 32 19.30 -7.76 -3.40
N LYS A 33 18.63 -8.66 -4.14
CA LYS A 33 19.24 -9.77 -4.86
C LYS A 33 18.73 -9.74 -6.30
N LYS A 34 19.64 -9.80 -7.29
CA LYS A 34 19.25 -9.96 -8.69
C LYS A 34 18.64 -11.35 -8.92
N TRP A 35 17.73 -11.40 -9.89
CA TRP A 35 17.06 -12.63 -10.29
C TRP A 35 18.00 -13.61 -10.97
N ASP A 36 17.63 -14.89 -10.89
CA ASP A 36 18.34 -16.01 -11.51
C ASP A 36 17.82 -16.26 -12.95
N LYS A 37 16.52 -15.98 -13.19
CA LYS A 37 15.88 -16.02 -14.52
C LYS A 37 14.97 -14.81 -14.73
N VAL A 38 14.92 -14.27 -15.95
CA VAL A 38 14.03 -13.14 -16.28
C VAL A 38 12.58 -13.60 -16.36
N PHE A 39 12.33 -14.75 -16.99
CA PHE A 39 11.01 -15.34 -17.09
C PHE A 39 11.08 -16.86 -17.02
N GLU A 40 10.10 -17.46 -16.36
CA GLU A 40 9.90 -18.91 -16.31
C GLU A 40 8.44 -19.22 -16.61
N ASP A 41 8.19 -20.04 -17.64
CA ASP A 41 6.83 -20.47 -17.98
C ASP A 41 6.18 -21.23 -16.82
N SER A 42 4.90 -20.99 -16.61
CA SER A 42 4.07 -21.68 -15.62
C SER A 42 2.69 -21.95 -16.22
N GLU A 43 1.96 -22.90 -15.63
CA GLU A 43 0.60 -23.26 -16.08
C GLU A 43 -0.36 -22.05 -16.12
N PHE A 44 -0.10 -21.02 -15.32
CA PHE A 44 -0.96 -19.83 -15.16
C PHE A 44 -0.21 -18.51 -15.35
N GLY A 45 0.44 -18.31 -16.50
CA GLY A 45 0.90 -16.98 -16.94
C GLY A 45 2.38 -16.64 -16.69
N GLY A 46 3.18 -17.61 -16.21
CA GLY A 46 4.62 -17.49 -16.00
C GLY A 46 5.01 -16.68 -14.75
N LYS A 47 6.28 -16.78 -14.37
CA LYS A 47 6.92 -16.08 -13.26
C LYS A 47 7.99 -15.15 -13.79
N TRP A 48 8.10 -13.95 -13.25
CA TRP A 48 9.05 -12.93 -13.67
C TRP A 48 10.13 -12.70 -12.63
N PHE A 49 11.37 -12.54 -13.09
CA PHE A 49 12.53 -12.22 -12.26
C PHE A 49 12.74 -13.22 -11.11
N VAL A 50 12.55 -14.50 -11.41
CA VAL A 50 12.60 -15.63 -10.45
C VAL A 50 13.86 -15.59 -9.61
N GLY A 51 13.69 -15.67 -8.28
CA GLY A 51 14.77 -15.64 -7.30
C GLY A 51 15.32 -14.24 -7.02
N GLY A 52 14.77 -13.21 -7.67
CA GLY A 52 15.06 -11.81 -7.41
C GLY A 52 14.38 -11.33 -6.14
N LYS A 53 15.06 -10.49 -5.37
CA LYS A 53 14.53 -9.90 -4.14
C LYS A 53 14.55 -8.39 -4.19
N THR A 54 13.42 -7.77 -3.84
CA THR A 54 13.25 -6.32 -3.82
C THR A 54 12.20 -5.90 -2.78
N ASN A 55 11.98 -4.60 -2.62
CA ASN A 55 10.83 -4.08 -1.91
C ASN A 55 10.29 -2.88 -2.71
N ILE A 56 8.97 -2.87 -2.97
CA ILE A 56 8.34 -1.82 -3.78
C ILE A 56 8.49 -0.45 -3.11
N THR A 57 8.40 -0.39 -1.78
CA THR A 57 8.48 0.88 -1.03
C THR A 57 9.88 1.46 -1.07
N TYR A 58 10.92 0.61 -1.04
CA TYR A 58 12.30 1.05 -1.23
C TYR A 58 12.49 1.68 -2.61
N ASN A 59 11.95 1.05 -3.66
CA ASN A 59 12.01 1.59 -5.01
C ASN A 59 11.20 2.90 -5.17
N CYS A 60 10.04 2.98 -4.53
CA CYS A 60 9.18 4.16 -4.59
C CYS A 60 9.71 5.33 -3.75
N LEU A 61 10.33 5.09 -2.59
CA LEU A 61 10.67 6.12 -1.62
C LEU A 61 12.17 6.22 -1.37
N ASP A 62 12.76 5.22 -0.72
CA ASP A 62 14.14 5.24 -0.23
C ASP A 62 15.14 5.53 -1.37
N LYS A 63 14.99 4.84 -2.50
CA LYS A 63 15.82 5.05 -3.70
C LYS A 63 15.70 6.48 -4.24
N ASN A 64 14.51 7.06 -4.27
CA ASN A 64 14.32 8.43 -4.74
C ASN A 64 14.99 9.44 -3.81
N ILE A 65 14.89 9.24 -2.50
CA ILE A 65 15.56 10.08 -1.49
C ILE A 65 17.08 9.97 -1.62
N GLN A 66 17.62 8.76 -1.76
CA GLN A 66 19.05 8.51 -1.98
C GLN A 66 19.57 9.17 -3.27
N ASN A 67 18.72 9.27 -4.30
CA ASN A 67 19.03 9.97 -5.54
C ASN A 67 18.91 11.51 -5.43
N GLY A 68 18.73 12.06 -4.22
CA GLY A 68 18.66 13.49 -3.97
C GLY A 68 17.26 14.12 -4.15
N ASN A 69 16.22 13.31 -4.34
CA ASN A 69 14.85 13.81 -4.59
C ASN A 69 14.02 13.96 -3.30
N GLY A 70 14.64 13.90 -2.11
CA GLY A 70 13.90 13.87 -0.84
C GLY A 70 12.94 15.05 -0.62
N ASN A 71 13.35 16.25 -1.03
CA ASN A 71 12.55 17.48 -0.91
C ASN A 71 11.52 17.65 -2.04
N ASN A 72 11.57 16.81 -3.09
CA ASN A 72 10.60 16.90 -4.17
C ASN A 72 9.24 16.40 -3.68
N ILE A 73 8.17 17.00 -4.20
CA ILE A 73 6.81 16.57 -3.89
C ILE A 73 6.58 15.17 -4.47
N ALA A 74 6.26 14.22 -3.60
CA ALA A 74 5.95 12.84 -3.96
C ALA A 74 4.46 12.65 -4.26
N TYR A 75 3.60 13.32 -3.49
CA TYR A 75 2.16 13.19 -3.62
C TYR A 75 1.46 14.53 -3.40
N ILE A 76 0.46 14.81 -4.25
CA ILE A 76 -0.45 15.94 -4.13
C ILE A 76 -1.84 15.38 -3.99
N TRP A 77 -2.49 15.69 -2.88
CA TRP A 77 -3.87 15.32 -2.61
C TRP A 77 -4.76 16.55 -2.69
N THR A 78 -5.91 16.41 -3.34
CA THR A 78 -6.95 17.44 -3.36
C THR A 78 -8.30 16.83 -2.97
N ASN A 79 -9.17 17.64 -2.39
CA ASN A 79 -10.55 17.24 -2.09
C ASN A 79 -11.58 18.08 -2.87
N GLU A 80 -12.85 17.69 -2.78
CA GLU A 80 -13.95 18.38 -3.47
C GLU A 80 -14.26 19.77 -2.92
N GLU A 81 -13.71 20.14 -1.77
CA GLU A 81 -13.82 21.47 -1.17
C GLU A 81 -12.69 22.42 -1.63
N GLY A 82 -11.80 21.94 -2.50
CA GLY A 82 -10.66 22.70 -3.00
C GLY A 82 -9.45 22.74 -2.07
N ASN A 83 -9.45 21.95 -0.98
CA ASN A 83 -8.28 21.81 -0.14
C ASN A 83 -7.19 21.03 -0.88
N GLU A 84 -5.95 21.47 -0.72
CA GLU A 84 -4.76 20.82 -1.28
C GLU A 84 -3.78 20.48 -0.16
N GLN A 85 -3.23 19.27 -0.19
CA GLN A 85 -2.11 18.86 0.64
C GLN A 85 -1.00 18.32 -0.25
N LYS A 86 0.23 18.68 0.09
CA LYS A 86 1.44 18.20 -0.58
C LYS A 86 2.31 17.50 0.45
N ILE A 87 2.96 16.43 0.01
CA ILE A 87 3.94 15.72 0.84
C ILE A 87 5.16 15.37 0.00
N SER A 88 6.33 15.69 0.53
CA SER A 88 7.62 15.35 -0.09
C SER A 88 7.95 13.86 0.07
N TYR A 89 8.94 13.37 -0.68
CA TYR A 89 9.41 11.98 -0.54
C TYR A 89 9.87 11.69 0.90
N SER A 90 10.64 12.60 1.51
CA SER A 90 11.14 12.44 2.88
C SER A 90 10.00 12.38 3.90
N GLU A 91 9.03 13.29 3.80
CA GLU A 91 7.87 13.30 4.72
C GLU A 91 6.99 12.06 4.54
N LEU A 92 6.82 11.59 3.31
CA LEU A 92 6.07 10.38 3.01
C LEU A 92 6.76 9.14 3.59
N LEU A 93 8.09 9.02 3.45
CA LEU A 93 8.85 7.93 4.04
C LEU A 93 8.73 7.90 5.57
N ILE A 94 8.82 9.06 6.23
CA ILE A 94 8.65 9.14 7.70
C ILE A 94 7.27 8.62 8.12
N LYS A 95 6.19 9.04 7.43
CA LYS A 95 4.84 8.55 7.72
C LYS A 95 4.68 7.05 7.47
N VAL A 96 5.26 6.54 6.39
CA VAL A 96 5.26 5.12 6.05
C VAL A 96 6.00 4.31 7.11
N ASN A 97 7.19 4.75 7.53
CA ASN A 97 8.01 4.06 8.52
C ASN A 97 7.31 4.02 9.88
N LYS A 98 6.74 5.14 10.33
CA LYS A 98 5.99 5.19 11.59
C LYS A 98 4.75 4.28 11.56
N THR A 99 4.01 4.30 10.46
CA THR A 99 2.84 3.43 10.28
C THR A 99 3.25 1.96 10.22
N ALA A 100 4.32 1.62 9.50
CA ALA A 100 4.86 0.26 9.43
C ALA A 100 5.31 -0.22 10.81
N ASN A 101 6.10 0.57 11.55
CA ASN A 101 6.52 0.23 12.90
C ASN A 101 5.34 -0.05 13.83
N PHE A 102 4.28 0.76 13.76
CA PHE A 102 3.04 0.50 14.49
C PHE A 102 2.38 -0.83 14.07
N LEU A 103 2.23 -1.10 12.76
CA LEU A 103 1.67 -2.38 12.31
C LEU A 103 2.51 -3.58 12.78
N ASN A 104 3.82 -3.41 12.88
CA ASN A 104 4.71 -4.42 13.44
C ASN A 104 4.52 -4.62 14.95
N THR A 105 4.16 -3.59 15.73
CA THR A 105 3.85 -3.75 17.17
C THR A 105 2.56 -4.53 17.40
N LEU A 106 1.62 -4.50 16.45
CA LEU A 106 0.44 -5.37 16.44
C LEU A 106 0.77 -6.83 16.09
N GLY A 107 2.02 -7.12 15.70
CA GLY A 107 2.49 -8.46 15.41
C GLY A 107 2.05 -9.00 14.04
N ILE A 108 1.54 -8.14 13.15
CA ILE A 108 1.12 -8.53 11.79
C ILE A 108 2.34 -9.05 11.02
N LYS A 109 2.23 -10.24 10.44
CA LYS A 109 3.35 -10.92 9.77
C LYS A 109 3.31 -10.74 8.26
N LYS A 110 4.48 -10.92 7.64
CA LYS A 110 4.63 -11.02 6.19
C LYS A 110 3.64 -12.05 5.62
N GLY A 111 2.93 -11.69 4.55
CA GLY A 111 1.93 -12.52 3.90
C GLY A 111 0.54 -12.48 4.55
N GLU A 112 0.38 -11.93 5.77
CA GLU A 112 -0.96 -11.66 6.30
C GLU A 112 -1.61 -10.50 5.54
N ILE A 113 -2.94 -10.50 5.51
CA ILE A 113 -3.72 -9.52 4.77
C ILE A 113 -4.33 -8.48 5.72
N VAL A 114 -4.18 -7.21 5.35
CA VAL A 114 -4.82 -6.07 6.01
C VAL A 114 -5.78 -5.42 5.03
N THR A 115 -7.05 -5.34 5.40
CA THR A 115 -8.05 -4.64 4.59
C THR A 115 -8.00 -3.14 4.87
N ILE A 116 -8.00 -2.33 3.81
CA ILE A 116 -8.01 -0.86 3.88
C ILE A 116 -9.35 -0.37 3.32
N TYR A 117 -10.18 0.26 4.16
CA TYR A 117 -11.49 0.79 3.82
C TYR A 117 -11.56 2.28 4.19
N MET A 118 -11.03 3.15 3.35
CA MET A 118 -10.94 4.58 3.64
C MET A 118 -10.95 5.43 2.36
N PRO A 119 -11.23 6.75 2.43
CA PRO A 119 -11.26 7.59 1.25
C PRO A 119 -9.85 7.74 0.66
N SER A 120 -9.76 8.16 -0.60
CA SER A 120 -8.49 8.45 -1.25
C SER A 120 -7.82 9.66 -0.62
N THR A 121 -6.98 9.44 0.39
CA THR A 121 -6.21 10.43 1.15
C THR A 121 -4.72 10.05 1.15
N ILE A 122 -3.87 10.97 1.57
CA ILE A 122 -2.44 10.66 1.80
C ILE A 122 -2.31 9.49 2.79
N ASP A 123 -3.16 9.43 3.81
CA ASP A 123 -3.16 8.36 4.81
C ASP A 123 -3.49 6.98 4.20
N GLN A 124 -4.31 6.90 3.15
CA GLN A 124 -4.54 5.65 2.42
C GLN A 124 -3.27 5.17 1.73
N VAL A 125 -2.57 6.08 1.05
CA VAL A 125 -1.30 5.77 0.37
C VAL A 125 -0.24 5.35 1.40
N VAL A 126 -0.15 6.05 2.53
CA VAL A 126 0.74 5.69 3.65
C VAL A 126 0.42 4.29 4.16
N SER A 127 -0.87 3.93 4.29
CA SER A 127 -1.28 2.60 4.77
C SER A 127 -0.89 1.48 3.82
N MET A 128 -1.12 1.67 2.51
CA MET A 128 -0.73 0.72 1.48
C MET A 128 0.79 0.50 1.47
N LEU A 129 1.55 1.60 1.47
CA LEU A 129 3.01 1.53 1.49
C LEU A 129 3.54 0.96 2.80
N ALA A 130 2.95 1.27 3.95
CA ALA A 130 3.35 0.68 5.23
C ALA A 130 3.16 -0.85 5.25
N CYS A 131 2.03 -1.35 4.72
CA CYS A 131 1.81 -2.78 4.56
C CYS A 131 2.88 -3.40 3.64
N ALA A 132 3.05 -2.84 2.45
CA ALA A 132 4.03 -3.32 1.47
C ALA A 132 5.48 -3.26 1.99
N ARG A 133 5.81 -2.32 2.87
CA ARG A 133 7.14 -2.20 3.49
C ARG A 133 7.47 -3.41 4.36
N LEU A 134 6.47 -3.94 5.07
CA LEU A 134 6.60 -5.12 5.92
C LEU A 134 6.31 -6.45 5.19
N GLY A 135 5.99 -6.41 3.90
CA GLY A 135 5.53 -7.59 3.17
C GLY A 135 4.14 -8.07 3.59
N ILE A 136 3.34 -7.20 4.20
CA ILE A 136 1.92 -7.41 4.48
C ILE A 136 1.16 -7.16 3.18
N VAL A 137 0.21 -8.03 2.86
CA VAL A 137 -0.64 -7.89 1.69
C VAL A 137 -1.75 -6.90 2.01
N HIS A 138 -1.87 -5.80 1.27
CA HIS A 138 -2.98 -4.87 1.48
C HIS A 138 -4.16 -5.20 0.56
N SER A 139 -5.37 -5.23 1.12
CA SER A 139 -6.62 -5.37 0.36
C SER A 139 -7.41 -4.07 0.39
N VAL A 140 -7.39 -3.32 -0.71
CA VAL A 140 -8.03 -1.99 -0.74
C VAL A 140 -9.48 -2.13 -1.19
N VAL A 141 -10.41 -1.75 -0.31
CA VAL A 141 -11.84 -1.79 -0.57
C VAL A 141 -12.37 -0.37 -0.70
N PHE A 142 -13.11 -0.14 -1.78
CA PHE A 142 -13.67 1.18 -2.06
C PHE A 142 -14.62 1.65 -0.95
N ALA A 143 -14.31 2.80 -0.34
CA ALA A 143 -15.03 3.39 0.80
C ALA A 143 -16.50 3.82 0.54
N GLY A 144 -17.04 3.52 -0.64
CA GLY A 144 -18.45 3.71 -0.98
C GLY A 144 -19.28 2.42 -1.03
N PHE A 145 -18.68 1.27 -0.72
CA PHE A 145 -19.40 0.00 -0.69
C PHE A 145 -20.26 -0.17 0.57
N SER A 146 -21.27 -1.03 0.48
CA SER A 146 -22.08 -1.39 1.64
C SER A 146 -21.29 -2.25 2.64
N PHE A 147 -21.76 -2.31 3.88
CA PHE A 147 -21.11 -3.16 4.89
C PHE A 147 -21.10 -4.64 4.49
N GLN A 148 -22.12 -5.14 3.77
CA GLN A 148 -22.13 -6.52 3.27
C GLN A 148 -21.02 -6.75 2.23
N ALA A 149 -20.85 -5.81 1.29
CA ALA A 149 -19.81 -5.91 0.27
C ALA A 149 -18.40 -5.79 0.87
N LEU A 150 -18.24 -5.00 1.93
CA LEU A 150 -17.01 -4.94 2.73
C LEU A 150 -16.78 -6.27 3.47
N GLN A 151 -17.78 -6.79 4.17
CA GLN A 151 -17.71 -8.03 4.92
C GLN A 151 -17.29 -9.21 4.05
N THR A 152 -17.90 -9.39 2.87
CA THR A 152 -17.53 -10.47 1.95
C THR A 152 -16.04 -10.42 1.59
N ARG A 153 -15.48 -9.22 1.37
CA ARG A 153 -14.06 -9.05 1.04
C ARG A 153 -13.16 -9.31 2.24
N ILE A 154 -13.53 -8.85 3.43
CA ILE A 154 -12.77 -9.13 4.67
C ILE A 154 -12.71 -10.64 4.92
N VAL A 155 -13.84 -11.34 4.75
CA VAL A 155 -13.93 -12.80 4.95
C VAL A 155 -13.13 -13.56 3.90
N ASP A 156 -13.27 -13.21 2.62
CA ASP A 156 -12.55 -13.86 1.52
C ASP A 156 -11.02 -13.66 1.64
N ALA A 157 -10.61 -12.43 1.98
CA ALA A 157 -9.23 -12.08 2.28
C ALA A 157 -8.71 -12.67 3.60
N LYS A 158 -9.59 -13.22 4.46
CA LYS A 158 -9.27 -13.65 5.83
C LYS A 158 -8.56 -12.55 6.63
N SER A 159 -8.92 -11.30 6.38
CA SER A 159 -8.31 -10.14 7.01
C SER A 159 -8.71 -10.06 8.49
N LYS A 160 -7.71 -10.09 9.37
CA LYS A 160 -7.90 -9.92 10.82
C LYS A 160 -7.87 -8.46 11.26
N TYR A 161 -7.40 -7.59 10.38
CA TYR A 161 -7.18 -6.17 10.65
C TYR A 161 -7.84 -5.34 9.56
N VAL A 162 -8.50 -4.26 9.96
CA VAL A 162 -9.03 -3.25 9.04
C VAL A 162 -8.48 -1.88 9.40
N ILE A 163 -7.93 -1.17 8.40
CA ILE A 163 -7.56 0.25 8.50
C ILE A 163 -8.67 1.08 7.85
N THR A 164 -9.17 2.09 8.55
CA THR A 164 -10.22 3.01 8.06
C THR A 164 -9.90 4.47 8.41
N SER A 165 -10.61 5.42 7.79
CA SER A 165 -10.82 6.75 8.37
C SER A 165 -12.11 6.76 9.18
N ASP A 166 -12.28 7.78 10.00
CA ASP A 166 -13.56 8.10 10.65
C ASP A 166 -14.74 8.31 9.68
N TYR A 167 -14.53 9.14 8.66
CA TYR A 167 -15.53 9.46 7.65
C TYR A 167 -14.93 9.52 6.24
N ALA A 168 -15.78 9.63 5.23
CA ALA A 168 -15.41 10.11 3.90
C ALA A 168 -16.29 11.32 3.57
N TYR A 169 -15.70 12.33 2.94
CA TYR A 169 -16.47 13.45 2.40
C TYR A 169 -16.61 13.28 0.89
N ARG A 170 -17.84 13.18 0.41
CA ARG A 170 -18.12 12.93 -1.01
C ARG A 170 -19.48 13.49 -1.42
N LYS A 171 -19.52 14.22 -2.53
CA LYS A 171 -20.72 14.89 -3.06
C LYS A 171 -21.39 15.78 -2.01
N GLY A 172 -20.61 16.50 -1.21
CA GLY A 172 -21.09 17.41 -0.17
C GLY A 172 -21.68 16.70 1.05
N LYS A 173 -21.41 15.41 1.24
CA LYS A 173 -21.92 14.61 2.35
C LYS A 173 -20.79 13.89 3.08
N SER A 174 -20.88 13.90 4.41
CA SER A 174 -20.06 13.03 5.25
C SER A 174 -20.67 11.63 5.32
N ILE A 175 -19.83 10.62 5.11
CA ILE A 175 -20.17 9.19 5.15
C ILE A 175 -19.43 8.61 6.35
N ASP A 176 -20.16 8.06 7.31
CA ASP A 176 -19.59 7.38 8.49
C ASP A 176 -19.02 6.02 8.09
N LEU A 177 -17.69 5.92 8.06
CA LEU A 177 -16.99 4.71 7.67
C LEU A 177 -16.84 3.75 8.84
N ILE A 178 -16.61 4.26 10.06
CA ILE A 178 -16.45 3.43 11.25
C ILE A 178 -17.70 2.58 11.47
N SER A 179 -18.89 3.18 11.40
CA SER A 179 -20.15 2.43 11.54
C SER A 179 -20.31 1.35 10.47
N THR A 180 -19.80 1.59 9.26
CA THR A 180 -19.81 0.59 8.18
C THR A 180 -18.86 -0.57 8.49
N VAL A 181 -17.64 -0.27 8.96
CA VAL A 181 -16.65 -1.29 9.32
C VAL A 181 -17.13 -2.11 10.52
N ARG A 182 -17.64 -1.48 11.58
CA ARG A 182 -18.18 -2.16 12.77
C ARG A 182 -19.24 -3.20 12.38
N LYS A 183 -20.20 -2.82 11.53
CA LYS A 183 -21.23 -3.74 11.01
C LYS A 183 -20.65 -4.86 10.15
N ALA A 184 -19.63 -4.55 9.34
CA ALA A 184 -18.99 -5.54 8.49
C ALA A 184 -18.21 -6.59 9.30
N THR A 185 -17.66 -6.22 10.46
CA THR A 185 -16.78 -7.08 11.27
C THR A 185 -17.49 -7.74 12.47
N GLU A 186 -18.71 -7.34 12.81
CA GLU A 186 -19.47 -7.82 13.99
C GLU A 186 -19.55 -9.35 14.11
N ASN A 187 -19.66 -10.06 12.97
CA ASN A 187 -19.83 -11.53 12.94
C ASN A 187 -18.58 -12.27 12.46
N ILE A 188 -17.40 -11.64 12.50
CA ILE A 188 -16.13 -12.26 12.10
C ILE A 188 -15.38 -12.68 13.37
N SER A 189 -15.40 -13.98 13.69
CA SER A 189 -14.85 -14.51 14.95
C SER A 189 -13.37 -14.19 15.17
N ASP A 190 -12.59 -14.17 14.10
CA ASP A 190 -11.13 -14.05 14.17
C ASP A 190 -10.66 -12.60 13.99
N PHE A 191 -11.58 -11.63 13.90
CA PHE A 191 -11.26 -10.22 13.76
C PHE A 191 -10.54 -9.70 15.00
N GLN A 192 -9.41 -9.00 14.81
CA GLN A 192 -8.54 -8.58 15.89
C GLN A 192 -8.70 -7.10 16.21
N LYS A 193 -8.45 -6.21 15.24
CA LYS A 193 -8.41 -4.76 15.48
C LYS A 193 -8.96 -3.96 14.30
N LEU A 194 -9.71 -2.92 14.65
CA LEU A 194 -10.02 -1.80 13.78
C LEU A 194 -9.06 -0.65 14.09
N ILE A 195 -8.33 -0.21 13.08
CA ILE A 195 -7.32 0.84 13.14
C ILE A 195 -7.88 2.07 12.43
N VAL A 196 -7.97 3.20 13.12
CA VAL A 196 -8.72 4.38 12.65
C VAL A 196 -7.80 5.59 12.53
N PHE A 197 -7.74 6.18 11.34
CA PHE A 197 -7.32 7.56 11.16
C PHE A 197 -8.44 8.49 11.64
N LYS A 198 -8.36 8.88 12.91
CA LYS A 198 -9.33 9.76 13.58
C LYS A 198 -9.03 11.23 13.24
N ARG A 199 -9.65 11.76 12.19
CA ARG A 199 -9.47 13.13 11.70
C ARG A 199 -10.38 14.13 12.43
N ASP A 200 -11.60 13.73 12.78
CA ASP A 200 -12.52 14.46 13.64
C ASP A 200 -12.28 14.07 15.10
N GLN A 201 -11.95 15.08 15.92
CA GLN A 201 -11.71 14.91 17.35
C GLN A 201 -12.96 14.43 18.11
N LYS A 202 -14.15 14.68 17.57
CA LYS A 202 -15.44 14.26 18.14
C LYS A 202 -15.75 12.79 17.93
N THR A 203 -15.06 12.11 17.01
CA THR A 203 -15.29 10.68 16.78
C THR A 203 -14.93 9.86 18.02
N GLU A 204 -15.88 9.06 18.50
CA GLU A 204 -15.69 8.15 19.62
C GLU A 204 -15.24 6.76 19.14
N LEU A 205 -14.15 6.28 19.70
CA LEU A 205 -13.61 4.94 19.45
C LEU A 205 -14.01 4.00 20.59
N ASN A 206 -14.32 2.75 20.25
CA ASN A 206 -14.54 1.70 21.24
C ASN A 206 -13.20 1.25 21.85
N ASN A 207 -13.22 0.63 23.03
CA ASN A 207 -12.02 0.18 23.74
C ASN A 207 -11.12 -0.79 22.93
N ASN A 208 -11.67 -1.48 21.93
CA ASN A 208 -10.95 -2.41 21.06
C ASN A 208 -10.46 -1.78 19.75
N GLU A 209 -10.75 -0.51 19.50
CA GLU A 209 -10.37 0.25 18.31
C GLU A 209 -9.17 1.14 18.60
N ILE A 210 -8.34 1.38 17.59
CA ILE A 210 -7.06 2.07 17.75
C ILE A 210 -7.09 3.42 17.04
N ASN A 211 -6.69 4.48 17.76
CA ASN A 211 -6.42 5.78 17.15
C ASN A 211 -5.02 5.79 16.54
N LEU A 212 -4.92 5.59 15.23
CA LEU A 212 -3.64 5.45 14.55
C LEU A 212 -2.76 6.70 14.67
N TYR A 213 -3.34 7.91 14.68
CA TYR A 213 -2.54 9.13 14.79
C TYR A 213 -1.80 9.25 16.12
N GLU A 214 -2.36 8.72 17.21
CA GLU A 214 -1.66 8.72 18.51
C GLU A 214 -0.57 7.67 18.54
N GLU A 215 -0.85 6.47 18.02
CA GLU A 215 0.11 5.37 18.01
C GLU A 215 1.35 5.66 17.17
N ILE A 216 1.19 6.28 15.99
CA ILE A 216 2.33 6.60 15.11
C ILE A 216 3.24 7.69 15.68
N LYS A 217 2.75 8.55 16.59
CA LYS A 217 3.61 9.56 17.26
C LYS A 217 4.68 8.90 18.12
N LEU A 218 4.39 7.72 18.65
CA LEU A 218 5.26 6.94 19.53
C LEU A 218 6.30 6.13 18.75
N GLN A 219 6.15 6.00 17.43
CA GLN A 219 7.01 5.16 16.60
C GLN A 219 8.23 5.93 16.06
N SER A 220 9.33 5.19 15.87
CA SER A 220 10.50 5.68 15.14
C SER A 220 10.14 6.03 13.70
N ASP A 221 10.81 7.06 13.18
CA ASP A 221 10.78 7.46 11.78
C ASP A 221 11.65 6.57 10.86
N ASN A 222 12.38 5.60 11.41
CA ASN A 222 13.11 4.60 10.65
C ASN A 222 12.45 3.21 10.76
N CYS A 223 12.30 2.54 9.63
CA CYS A 223 11.79 1.17 9.53
C CYS A 223 12.48 0.52 8.33
N ASP A 224 13.26 -0.54 8.52
CA ASP A 224 13.89 -1.22 7.38
C ASP A 224 12.84 -2.02 6.59
N PRO A 225 12.87 -1.98 5.25
CA PRO A 225 11.93 -2.75 4.44
C PRO A 225 12.25 -4.25 4.52
N VAL A 226 11.20 -5.06 4.48
CA VAL A 226 11.33 -6.51 4.32
C VAL A 226 11.62 -6.82 2.85
N TRP A 227 12.70 -7.55 2.58
CA TRP A 227 13.04 -7.98 1.23
C TRP A 227 12.10 -9.11 0.78
N MET A 228 11.33 -8.82 -0.26
CA MET A 228 10.31 -9.69 -0.84
C MET A 228 10.87 -10.41 -2.06
N ASP A 229 10.45 -11.64 -2.29
CA ASP A 229 10.65 -12.33 -3.57
C ASP A 229 9.82 -11.65 -4.67
N SER A 230 10.26 -11.69 -5.93
CA SER A 230 9.57 -11.03 -7.04
C SER A 230 8.14 -11.53 -7.25
N GLU A 231 7.87 -12.77 -6.84
CA GLU A 231 6.58 -13.44 -7.01
C GLU A 231 5.69 -13.38 -5.75
N GLU A 232 6.15 -12.73 -4.67
CA GLU A 232 5.31 -12.59 -3.47
C GLU A 232 4.17 -11.60 -3.69
N THR A 233 3.00 -11.94 -3.14
CA THR A 233 1.79 -11.13 -3.27
C THR A 233 2.00 -9.75 -2.66
N LEU A 234 1.78 -8.70 -3.46
CA LEU A 234 1.84 -7.32 -2.98
C LEU A 234 0.50 -6.85 -2.43
N PHE A 235 -0.58 -7.13 -3.16
CA PHE A 235 -1.93 -6.68 -2.84
C PHE A 235 -2.99 -7.59 -3.46
N ILE A 236 -4.24 -7.44 -3.00
CA ILE A 236 -5.44 -8.06 -3.58
C ILE A 236 -6.59 -7.06 -3.72
#